data_AF-I9A7Y2-F1
#
_entry.id   AF-I9A7Y2-F1
#
_cell.length_a   1.000
_cell.length_b   1.000
_cell.length_c   1.000
_cell.angle_alpha   90.00
_cell.angle_beta   90.00
_cell.angle_gamma   90.00
#
_symmetry.space_group_name_H-M   'P 1'
#
loop_
_entity.id
_entity.type
_entity.pdbx_description
1 polymer ?
#
loop_
_entity_poly.entity_id
_entity_poly.type
_entity_poly.pdbx_seq_one_letter_code
_entity_poly.pdbx_strand_id
1 'polypeptide(L)'
;MTESASVAGTTGHAGDRDDAVLPADPGRWLHDLVADLLPPMRSITGEGVRTTLRTVARALGPDVGLAVHEVPSGTPVLDWTVPREWNVGSARLIGPDGKTVVDAADNPLHLLGYSTPVRARMTLDELRPHLFSMPDRPDWVPYRTSYYNENWGFCLTDRQRGALPDGEYEVEIDTTLTDGSLTYGEIVLPGETSDEFLITTHTCHPAMANDNCSGIATATLLARALAAGPRRHTFRLLFIPGTIGSITWLARNRDAVGRIRHGLVLTGLGDRSDPTYKRSRRGDAAVDRAAAVALAETGRPHRVVDFSPYGYDERQFCSPGFDLPVGRFGRGQHGEYPQYHTSADDLEFVTPESLADSFAILRRTVEICERDRTWRNTAPYGEPQLGRRGLYRAIGATMNRQAIEMGLLWVLNLADGTHSLLDIAERADLPFDTVAEAADALAGVDLLAEAGAGPAGATGG
;
A
#
# COMPACT_ATOMS: atom_id res chain seq x y z
N MET A 1 -54.41 -17.41 25.59
CA MET A 1 -53.85 -16.27 26.35
C MET A 1 -52.92 -16.88 27.38
N THR A 2 -51.60 -16.86 27.26
CA THR A 2 -50.66 -15.96 26.58
C THR A 2 -49.37 -16.75 26.32
N GLU A 3 -48.86 -16.73 25.10
CA GLU A 3 -47.53 -17.24 24.73
C GLU A 3 -46.44 -16.30 25.26
N SER A 4 -45.40 -16.86 25.87
CA SER A 4 -44.17 -16.18 26.25
C SER A 4 -43.10 -16.48 25.20
N ALA A 5 -42.77 -15.49 24.38
CA ALA A 5 -41.67 -15.56 23.41
C ALA A 5 -40.33 -15.39 24.14
N SER A 6 -39.42 -16.36 23.97
CA SER A 6 -38.01 -16.22 24.31
C SER A 6 -37.28 -15.50 23.19
N VAL A 7 -36.71 -14.34 23.50
CA VAL A 7 -35.78 -13.65 22.59
C VAL A 7 -34.37 -14.09 22.96
N ALA A 8 -33.82 -15.01 22.18
CA ALA A 8 -32.40 -15.32 22.20
C ALA A 8 -31.67 -14.21 21.42
N GLY A 9 -30.97 -13.33 22.13
CA GLY A 9 -30.07 -12.36 21.54
C GLY A 9 -28.77 -13.05 21.15
N THR A 10 -28.49 -13.12 19.85
CA THR A 10 -27.21 -13.53 19.29
C THR A 10 -26.21 -12.38 19.42
N THR A 11 -25.24 -12.52 20.31
CA THR A 11 -24.03 -11.69 20.34
C THR A 11 -23.11 -12.12 19.19
N GLY A 12 -23.26 -11.50 18.03
CA GLY A 12 -22.29 -11.64 16.94
C GLY A 12 -21.02 -10.87 17.28
N HIS A 13 -19.88 -11.57 17.35
CA HIS A 13 -18.57 -10.92 17.32
C HIS A 13 -18.41 -10.15 16.00
N ALA A 14 -17.80 -8.97 16.04
CA ALA A 14 -17.48 -8.20 14.84
C ALA A 14 -16.58 -8.99 13.85
N GLY A 15 -15.81 -9.96 14.34
CA GLY A 15 -14.99 -10.85 13.50
C GLY A 15 -15.78 -11.84 12.63
N ASP A 16 -17.00 -12.22 13.00
CA ASP A 16 -17.75 -13.30 12.31
C ASP A 16 -18.42 -12.84 11.00
N ARG A 17 -18.52 -11.52 10.76
CA ARG A 17 -19.03 -10.95 9.51
C ARG A 17 -17.92 -10.59 8.51
N ASP A 18 -16.70 -10.37 8.98
CA ASP A 18 -15.53 -10.04 8.16
C ASP A 18 -15.05 -11.25 7.33
N ASP A 19 -15.22 -12.47 7.85
CA ASP A 19 -14.76 -13.70 7.19
C ASP A 19 -15.62 -14.13 5.99
N ALA A 20 -16.85 -13.61 5.85
CA ALA A 20 -17.76 -14.01 4.78
C ALA A 20 -17.45 -13.34 3.42
N VAL A 21 -16.63 -12.28 3.38
CA VAL A 21 -16.37 -11.48 2.17
C VAL A 21 -14.94 -11.64 1.64
N LEU A 22 -14.03 -12.15 2.47
CA LEU A 22 -12.68 -12.48 2.04
C LEU A 22 -12.66 -13.80 1.27
N PRO A 23 -11.77 -13.94 0.27
CA PRO A 23 -11.52 -15.24 -0.34
C PRO A 23 -11.07 -16.24 0.74
N ALA A 24 -11.50 -17.50 0.61
CA ALA A 24 -11.14 -18.57 1.54
C ALA A 24 -9.62 -18.77 1.68
N ASP A 25 -8.86 -18.49 0.62
CA ASP A 25 -7.40 -18.42 0.62
C ASP A 25 -6.96 -17.03 0.08
N PRO A 26 -6.77 -16.04 0.97
CA PRO A 26 -6.28 -14.72 0.59
C PRO A 26 -4.93 -14.73 -0.10
N GLY A 27 -4.02 -15.62 0.32
CA GLY A 27 -2.68 -15.71 -0.26
C GLY A 27 -2.73 -16.13 -1.72
N ARG A 28 -3.49 -17.20 -2.01
CA ARG A 28 -3.67 -17.68 -3.37
C ARG A 28 -4.40 -16.66 -4.25
N TRP A 29 -5.46 -16.03 -3.72
CA TRP A 29 -6.20 -15.00 -4.44
C TRP A 29 -5.31 -13.82 -4.83
N LEU A 30 -4.45 -13.36 -3.89
CA LEU A 30 -3.49 -12.29 -4.15
C LEU A 30 -2.45 -12.71 -5.21
N HIS A 31 -1.94 -13.94 -5.12
CA HIS A 31 -0.95 -14.47 -6.07
C HIS A 31 -1.53 -14.58 -7.49
N ASP A 32 -2.76 -15.09 -7.63
CA ASP A 32 -3.46 -15.15 -8.91
C ASP A 32 -3.69 -13.73 -9.48
N LEU A 33 -4.04 -12.74 -8.63
CA LEU A 33 -4.16 -11.35 -9.08
C LEU A 33 -2.80 -10.73 -9.48
N VAL A 34 -1.71 -11.07 -8.80
CA VAL A 34 -0.35 -10.67 -9.21
C VAL A 34 -0.04 -11.20 -10.61
N ALA A 35 -0.41 -12.46 -10.90
CA ALA A 35 -0.24 -13.05 -12.23
C ALA A 35 -1.03 -12.28 -13.31
N ASP A 36 -2.30 -11.93 -13.03
CA ASP A 36 -3.13 -11.11 -13.92
C ASP A 36 -2.59 -9.68 -14.13
N LEU A 37 -1.84 -9.17 -13.16
CA LEU A 37 -1.23 -7.84 -13.19
C LEU A 37 0.16 -7.86 -13.85
N LEU A 38 0.83 -8.99 -14.08
CA LEU A 38 2.17 -8.99 -14.68
C LEU A 38 2.23 -8.56 -16.17
N PRO A 39 1.32 -9.00 -17.06
CA PRO A 39 1.47 -8.79 -18.51
C PRO A 39 1.48 -7.34 -19.00
N PRO A 40 0.67 -6.38 -18.48
CA PRO A 40 0.62 -5.03 -19.03
C PRO A 40 1.98 -4.32 -19.00
N MET A 41 2.33 -3.69 -20.13
CA MET A 41 3.52 -2.85 -20.26
C MET A 41 3.31 -1.49 -19.58
N ARG A 42 3.32 -1.51 -18.25
CA ARG A 42 3.21 -0.31 -17.42
C ARG A 42 4.43 0.60 -17.56
N SER A 43 4.17 1.88 -17.33
CA SER A 43 5.14 2.94 -17.18
C SER A 43 4.50 4.05 -16.32
N ILE A 44 5.10 5.23 -16.23
CA ILE A 44 4.49 6.35 -15.47
C ILE A 44 3.23 6.94 -16.13
N THR A 45 2.90 6.51 -17.36
CA THR A 45 1.70 6.88 -18.15
C THR A 45 1.32 5.72 -19.08
N GLY A 46 0.19 5.85 -19.78
CA GLY A 46 -0.12 5.03 -20.96
C GLY A 46 -1.07 3.86 -20.70
N GLU A 47 -1.36 3.11 -21.76
CA GLU A 47 -2.38 2.06 -21.80
C GLU A 47 -2.07 0.88 -20.88
N GLY A 48 -0.79 0.63 -20.56
CA GLY A 48 -0.41 -0.35 -19.55
C GLY A 48 -0.99 -0.02 -18.18
N VAL A 49 -1.00 1.26 -17.78
CA VAL A 49 -1.62 1.71 -16.52
C VAL A 49 -3.13 1.56 -16.59
N ARG A 50 -3.77 2.01 -17.68
CA ARG A 50 -5.23 1.89 -17.88
C ARG A 50 -5.69 0.43 -17.83
N THR A 51 -4.94 -0.47 -18.48
CA THR A 51 -5.20 -1.92 -18.44
C THR A 51 -5.10 -2.45 -17.02
N THR A 52 -4.06 -2.07 -16.28
CA THR A 52 -3.91 -2.44 -14.87
C THR A 52 -5.08 -1.95 -14.02
N LEU A 53 -5.53 -0.70 -14.18
CA LEU A 53 -6.68 -0.19 -13.44
C LEU A 53 -7.98 -0.91 -13.80
N ARG A 54 -8.17 -1.35 -15.06
CA ARG A 54 -9.30 -2.22 -15.44
C ARG A 54 -9.22 -3.59 -14.78
N THR A 55 -8.02 -4.17 -14.68
CA THR A 55 -7.81 -5.43 -13.94
C THR A 55 -8.15 -5.25 -12.46
N VAL A 56 -7.71 -4.17 -11.83
CA VAL A 56 -8.07 -3.82 -10.44
C VAL A 56 -9.59 -3.66 -10.31
N ALA A 57 -10.25 -2.86 -11.15
CA ALA A 57 -11.70 -2.66 -11.12
C ALA A 57 -12.48 -3.98 -11.22
N ARG A 58 -12.05 -4.89 -12.10
CA ARG A 58 -12.65 -6.22 -12.23
C ARG A 58 -12.45 -7.06 -10.97
N ALA A 59 -11.26 -7.02 -10.36
CA ALA A 59 -10.95 -7.77 -9.15
C ALA A 59 -11.67 -7.22 -7.90
N LEU A 60 -11.93 -5.91 -7.85
CA LEU A 60 -12.72 -5.26 -6.79
C LEU A 60 -14.17 -5.73 -6.76
N GLY A 61 -14.78 -5.95 -7.94
CA GLY A 61 -16.20 -6.26 -8.07
C GLY A 61 -17.08 -5.00 -8.11
N PRO A 62 -18.42 -5.17 -8.25
CA PRO A 62 -19.33 -4.07 -8.51
C PRO A 62 -19.56 -3.12 -7.31
N ASP A 63 -19.26 -3.58 -6.09
CA ASP A 63 -19.58 -2.85 -4.86
C ASP A 63 -18.53 -1.79 -4.49
N VAL A 64 -17.36 -1.80 -5.16
CA VAL A 64 -16.28 -0.86 -4.90
C VAL A 64 -15.97 -0.05 -6.16
N GLY A 65 -16.35 1.22 -6.16
CA GLY A 65 -16.09 2.14 -7.26
C GLY A 65 -14.63 2.58 -7.30
N LEU A 66 -13.92 2.24 -8.37
CA LEU A 66 -12.62 2.81 -8.73
C LEU A 66 -12.81 3.96 -9.71
N ALA A 67 -12.54 5.19 -9.26
CA ALA A 67 -12.49 6.35 -10.15
C ALA A 67 -11.13 6.40 -10.87
N VAL A 68 -11.17 6.57 -12.19
CA VAL A 68 -9.95 6.76 -13.00
C VAL A 68 -9.84 8.24 -13.37
N HIS A 69 -8.68 8.81 -13.08
CA HIS A 69 -8.36 10.20 -13.36
C HIS A 69 -7.28 10.28 -14.43
N GLU A 70 -7.46 11.22 -15.35
CA GLU A 70 -6.51 11.53 -16.41
C GLU A 70 -6.09 12.99 -16.25
N VAL A 71 -4.80 13.24 -16.05
CA VAL A 71 -4.24 14.59 -15.93
C VAL A 71 -3.45 14.90 -17.20
N PRO A 72 -3.80 15.95 -17.96
CA PRO A 72 -3.15 16.24 -19.24
C PRO A 72 -1.64 16.46 -19.12
N SER A 73 -0.89 15.98 -20.10
CA SER A 73 0.52 16.32 -20.28
C SER A 73 0.74 17.84 -20.28
N GLY A 74 1.86 18.30 -19.74
CA GLY A 74 2.16 19.73 -19.62
C GLY A 74 1.50 20.42 -18.43
N THR A 75 0.61 19.74 -17.68
CA THR A 75 0.01 20.31 -16.46
C THR A 75 1.10 20.55 -15.41
N PRO A 76 1.27 21.77 -14.90
CA PRO A 76 2.16 22.04 -13.76
C PRO A 76 1.60 21.43 -12.48
N VAL A 77 2.41 20.66 -11.76
CA VAL A 77 2.06 19.97 -10.53
C VAL A 77 3.16 20.19 -9.50
N LEU A 78 2.97 21.21 -8.65
CA LEU A 78 4.04 21.76 -7.80
C LEU A 78 5.24 22.18 -8.68
N ASP A 79 6.43 21.69 -8.39
CA ASP A 79 7.66 21.95 -9.17
C ASP A 79 7.84 21.01 -10.38
N TRP A 80 6.91 20.05 -10.56
CA TRP A 80 6.97 19.07 -11.63
C TRP A 80 5.99 19.43 -12.74
N THR A 81 6.16 18.80 -13.90
CA THR A 81 5.21 18.87 -15.01
C THR A 81 4.78 17.46 -15.37
N VAL A 82 3.48 17.26 -15.58
CA VAL A 82 2.95 15.97 -16.02
C VAL A 82 3.57 15.61 -17.38
N PRO A 83 4.21 14.44 -17.52
CA PRO A 83 4.96 14.10 -18.72
C PRO A 83 4.03 13.83 -19.92
N ARG A 84 4.64 13.77 -21.11
CA ARG A 84 4.00 13.19 -22.29
C ARG A 84 3.62 11.73 -22.03
N GLU A 85 2.55 11.29 -22.66
CA GLU A 85 2.10 9.91 -22.58
C GLU A 85 2.94 9.01 -23.50
N TRP A 86 3.37 7.88 -22.94
CA TRP A 86 4.11 6.85 -23.66
C TRP A 86 3.28 5.58 -23.85
N ASN A 87 3.21 5.06 -25.08
CA ASN A 87 2.58 3.79 -25.40
C ASN A 87 3.47 2.95 -26.34
N VAL A 88 3.31 1.63 -26.31
CA VAL A 88 4.11 0.68 -27.07
C VAL A 88 3.20 -0.19 -27.94
N GLY A 89 3.49 -0.24 -29.23
CA GLY A 89 2.91 -1.18 -30.19
C GLY A 89 3.74 -2.46 -30.30
N SER A 90 5.02 -2.34 -30.66
CA SER A 90 6.00 -3.43 -30.70
C SER A 90 7.40 -2.92 -30.37
N ALA A 91 8.27 -3.81 -29.90
CA ALA A 91 9.70 -3.53 -29.84
C ALA A 91 10.53 -4.80 -30.02
N ARG A 92 11.26 -4.89 -31.13
CA ARG A 92 12.00 -6.08 -31.57
C ARG A 92 13.40 -5.70 -32.01
N LEU A 93 14.36 -6.51 -31.61
CA LEU A 93 15.72 -6.50 -32.14
C LEU A 93 15.93 -7.77 -32.94
N ILE A 94 16.23 -7.64 -34.23
CA ILE A 94 16.43 -8.77 -35.13
C ILE A 94 17.91 -8.82 -35.52
N GLY A 95 18.52 -10.01 -35.36
CA GLY A 95 19.92 -10.25 -35.63
C GLY A 95 20.25 -10.40 -37.12
N PRO A 96 21.55 -10.46 -37.48
CA PRO A 96 22.00 -10.58 -38.86
C PRO A 96 21.54 -11.86 -39.57
N ASP A 97 21.20 -12.90 -38.81
CA ASP A 97 20.66 -14.16 -39.31
C ASP A 97 19.13 -14.15 -39.48
N GLY A 98 18.49 -13.00 -39.26
CA GLY A 98 17.05 -12.81 -39.34
C GLY A 98 16.26 -13.32 -38.13
N LYS A 99 16.94 -13.80 -37.07
CA LYS A 99 16.26 -14.23 -35.85
C LYS A 99 16.03 -13.08 -34.88
N THR A 100 14.91 -13.11 -34.18
CA THR A 100 14.66 -12.18 -33.07
C THR A 100 15.63 -12.47 -31.92
N VAL A 101 16.37 -11.43 -31.52
CA VAL A 101 17.31 -11.46 -30.39
C VAL A 101 16.57 -11.19 -29.09
N VAL A 102 15.73 -10.14 -29.09
CA VAL A 102 14.81 -9.80 -27.99
C VAL A 102 13.51 -9.25 -28.56
N ASP A 103 12.40 -9.56 -27.90
CA ASP A 103 11.07 -9.03 -28.17
C ASP A 103 10.44 -8.55 -26.86
N ALA A 104 9.93 -7.33 -26.83
CA ALA A 104 9.24 -6.81 -25.66
C ALA A 104 7.90 -7.52 -25.38
N ALA A 105 7.37 -8.27 -26.35
CA ALA A 105 6.23 -9.17 -26.15
C ALA A 105 6.59 -10.39 -25.28
N ASP A 106 7.84 -10.86 -25.30
CA ASP A 106 8.30 -11.98 -24.47
C ASP A 106 8.54 -11.52 -23.03
N ASN A 107 9.14 -10.35 -22.86
CA ASN A 107 9.32 -9.71 -21.56
C ASN A 107 9.33 -8.18 -21.72
N PRO A 108 8.38 -7.44 -21.13
CA PRO A 108 8.36 -5.99 -21.19
C PRO A 108 9.64 -5.29 -20.72
N LEU A 109 10.44 -5.95 -19.87
CA LEU A 109 11.72 -5.42 -19.42
C LEU A 109 12.75 -5.34 -20.54
N HIS A 110 12.55 -6.00 -21.69
CA HIS A 110 13.44 -5.88 -22.84
C HIS A 110 13.50 -4.48 -23.43
N LEU A 111 12.51 -3.63 -23.19
CA LEU A 111 12.49 -2.26 -23.70
C LEU A 111 12.86 -1.27 -22.59
N LEU A 112 13.79 -0.35 -22.89
CA LEU A 112 14.05 0.79 -22.03
C LEU A 112 12.75 1.61 -21.88
N GLY A 113 12.24 1.75 -20.65
CA GLY A 113 10.99 2.47 -20.42
C GLY A 113 11.06 3.90 -20.93
N TYR A 114 10.01 4.37 -21.62
CA TYR A 114 9.96 5.67 -22.31
C TYR A 114 10.83 5.78 -23.57
N SER A 115 11.24 4.66 -24.18
CA SER A 115 11.96 4.66 -25.47
C SER A 115 11.22 5.43 -26.58
N THR A 116 11.93 6.29 -27.31
CA THR A 116 11.44 6.92 -28.54
C THR A 116 11.32 5.92 -29.69
N PRO A 117 10.46 6.15 -30.70
CA PRO A 117 10.32 5.25 -31.83
C PRO A 117 11.60 5.21 -32.67
N VAL A 118 11.99 4.01 -33.11
CA VAL A 118 13.17 3.78 -33.95
C VAL A 118 12.85 2.71 -34.98
N ARG A 119 13.17 2.98 -36.24
CA ARG A 119 13.18 1.97 -37.30
C ARG A 119 14.45 2.12 -38.12
N ALA A 120 15.43 1.28 -37.83
CA ALA A 120 16.77 1.44 -38.39
C ALA A 120 17.46 0.08 -38.58
N ARG A 121 18.44 0.08 -39.47
CA ARG A 121 19.45 -0.96 -39.59
C ARG A 121 20.79 -0.39 -39.14
N MET A 122 21.49 -1.10 -38.28
CA MET A 122 22.75 -0.62 -37.71
C MET A 122 23.70 -1.77 -37.42
N THR A 123 24.99 -1.48 -37.44
CA THR A 123 26.03 -2.43 -37.05
C THR A 123 25.96 -2.73 -35.55
N LEU A 124 26.57 -3.84 -35.11
CA LEU A 124 26.68 -4.15 -33.69
C LEU A 124 27.35 -3.01 -32.90
N ASP A 125 28.39 -2.38 -33.45
CA ASP A 125 29.11 -1.29 -32.79
C ASP A 125 28.24 -0.03 -32.58
N GLU A 126 27.39 0.30 -33.55
CA GLU A 126 26.40 1.37 -33.42
C GLU A 126 25.27 1.01 -32.43
N LEU A 127 24.92 -0.28 -32.33
CA LEU A 127 23.88 -0.77 -31.43
C LEU A 127 24.34 -0.86 -29.96
N ARG A 128 25.61 -1.19 -29.71
CA ARG A 128 26.17 -1.43 -28.36
C ARG A 128 25.84 -0.36 -27.30
N PRO A 129 25.82 0.96 -27.62
CA PRO A 129 25.43 2.02 -26.67
C PRO A 129 23.96 1.96 -26.23
N HIS A 130 23.09 1.32 -27.02
CA HIS A 130 21.65 1.17 -26.77
C HIS A 130 21.30 -0.18 -26.15
N LEU A 131 22.30 -0.97 -25.75
CA LEU A 131 22.14 -2.28 -25.13
C LEU A 131 22.53 -2.23 -23.65
N PHE A 132 21.59 -2.62 -22.78
CA PHE A 132 21.77 -2.58 -21.33
C PHE A 132 21.72 -4.00 -20.74
N SER A 133 22.74 -4.35 -19.96
CA SER A 133 22.87 -5.65 -19.28
C SER A 133 23.43 -5.48 -17.86
N MET A 134 23.55 -6.57 -17.11
CA MET A 134 24.15 -6.61 -15.77
C MET A 134 25.23 -7.70 -15.70
N PRO A 135 26.52 -7.34 -15.79
CA PRO A 135 27.61 -8.32 -15.74
C PRO A 135 27.68 -9.13 -14.43
N ASP A 136 27.23 -8.55 -13.31
CA ASP A 136 27.17 -9.20 -12.01
C ASP A 136 26.02 -10.21 -11.90
N ARG A 137 25.04 -10.14 -12.80
CA ARG A 137 23.82 -10.97 -12.83
C ARG A 137 23.54 -11.38 -14.28
N PRO A 138 24.37 -12.26 -14.86
CA PRO A 138 24.47 -12.42 -16.31
C PRO A 138 23.24 -13.07 -16.95
N ASP A 139 22.36 -13.66 -16.15
CA ASP A 139 21.17 -14.41 -16.57
C ASP A 139 19.87 -13.60 -16.44
N TRP A 140 19.92 -12.36 -15.93
CA TRP A 140 18.72 -11.54 -15.69
C TRP A 140 18.68 -10.29 -16.59
N VAL A 141 17.48 -9.91 -17.01
CA VAL A 141 17.24 -8.69 -17.79
C VAL A 141 17.04 -7.52 -16.82
N PRO A 142 17.79 -6.41 -16.96
CA PRO A 142 17.61 -5.24 -16.10
C PRO A 142 16.36 -4.43 -16.45
N TYR A 143 15.65 -3.93 -15.45
CA TYR A 143 14.68 -2.86 -15.62
C TYR A 143 15.41 -1.51 -15.69
N ARG A 144 15.19 -0.75 -16.78
CA ARG A 144 15.74 0.59 -17.00
C ARG A 144 14.67 1.52 -17.54
N THR A 145 14.80 2.80 -17.25
CA THR A 145 13.85 3.83 -17.69
C THR A 145 14.58 5.11 -18.12
N SER A 146 13.94 5.90 -18.97
CA SER A 146 14.45 7.20 -19.45
C SER A 146 13.35 8.26 -19.48
N TYR A 147 12.59 8.39 -18.39
CA TYR A 147 11.36 9.19 -18.33
C TYR A 147 11.52 10.67 -18.72
N TYR A 148 12.64 11.28 -18.34
CA TYR A 148 12.85 12.73 -18.46
C TYR A 148 14.02 13.10 -19.38
N ASN A 149 14.61 12.11 -20.04
CA ASN A 149 15.65 12.30 -21.05
C ASN A 149 15.29 11.42 -22.24
N GLU A 150 14.97 12.02 -23.38
CA GLU A 150 14.63 11.24 -24.58
C GLU A 150 15.81 10.32 -24.96
N ASN A 151 15.51 9.02 -25.04
CA ASN A 151 16.47 7.99 -25.38
C ASN A 151 15.70 6.76 -25.89
N TRP A 152 16.41 5.73 -26.32
CA TRP A 152 15.86 4.43 -26.64
C TRP A 152 16.89 3.33 -26.39
N GLY A 153 16.43 2.11 -26.19
CA GLY A 153 17.32 0.95 -26.16
C GLY A 153 16.65 -0.32 -25.69
N PHE A 154 17.43 -1.40 -25.70
CA PHE A 154 17.01 -2.72 -25.26
C PHE A 154 17.78 -3.16 -24.02
N CYS A 155 17.08 -3.79 -23.10
CA CYS A 155 17.67 -4.54 -22.01
C CYS A 155 17.68 -6.03 -22.36
N LEU A 156 18.75 -6.71 -21.97
CA LEU A 156 18.94 -8.13 -22.23
C LEU A 156 19.85 -8.74 -21.17
N THR A 157 19.89 -10.06 -21.11
CA THR A 157 20.85 -10.76 -20.26
C THR A 157 22.28 -10.45 -20.72
N ASP A 158 23.24 -10.43 -19.80
CA ASP A 158 24.64 -10.18 -20.16
C ASP A 158 25.20 -11.27 -21.07
N ARG A 159 24.74 -12.51 -20.89
CA ARG A 159 25.07 -13.62 -21.80
C ARG A 159 24.59 -13.38 -23.22
N GLN A 160 23.33 -12.96 -23.41
CA GLN A 160 22.82 -12.62 -24.74
C GLN A 160 23.65 -11.49 -25.35
N ARG A 161 23.95 -10.43 -24.58
CA ARG A 161 24.74 -9.30 -25.05
C ARG A 161 26.15 -9.71 -25.49
N GLY A 162 26.81 -10.57 -24.72
CA GLY A 162 28.15 -11.08 -25.03
C GLY A 162 28.20 -12.05 -26.21
N ALA A 163 27.06 -12.69 -26.54
CA ALA A 163 26.95 -13.66 -27.63
C ALA A 163 26.50 -13.06 -28.97
N LEU A 164 26.23 -11.74 -29.03
CA LEU A 164 25.82 -11.07 -30.26
C LEU A 164 26.93 -11.15 -31.33
N PRO A 165 26.68 -11.77 -32.50
CA PRO A 165 27.66 -11.78 -33.58
C PRO A 165 27.78 -10.41 -34.24
N ASP A 166 28.94 -10.14 -34.83
CA ASP A 166 29.11 -8.98 -35.71
C ASP A 166 28.16 -9.08 -36.92
N GLY A 167 27.60 -7.95 -37.33
CA GLY A 167 26.71 -7.86 -38.48
C GLY A 167 25.76 -6.69 -38.39
N GLU A 168 24.79 -6.65 -39.30
CA GLU A 168 23.73 -5.64 -39.36
C GLU A 168 22.49 -6.15 -38.61
N TYR A 169 21.99 -5.35 -37.70
CA TYR A 169 20.80 -5.61 -36.89
C TYR A 169 19.66 -4.73 -37.35
N GLU A 170 18.45 -5.28 -37.35
CA GLU A 170 17.22 -4.52 -37.59
C GLU A 170 16.57 -4.18 -36.25
N VAL A 171 16.47 -2.88 -35.98
CA VAL A 171 15.86 -2.31 -34.78
C VAL A 171 14.48 -1.79 -35.14
N GLU A 172 13.46 -2.34 -34.50
CA GLU A 172 12.08 -1.89 -34.58
C GLU A 172 11.59 -1.54 -33.18
N ILE A 173 11.36 -0.27 -32.90
CA ILE A 173 10.71 0.24 -31.70
C ILE A 173 9.53 1.08 -32.18
N ASP A 174 8.34 0.49 -32.12
CA ASP A 174 7.08 1.15 -32.42
C ASP A 174 6.47 1.66 -31.11
N THR A 175 6.86 2.88 -30.73
CA THR A 175 6.34 3.57 -29.56
C THR A 175 5.82 4.95 -29.93
N THR A 176 4.90 5.46 -29.11
CA THR A 176 4.47 6.86 -29.17
C THR A 176 4.91 7.57 -27.91
N LEU A 177 5.35 8.83 -28.04
CA LEU A 177 5.66 9.72 -26.94
C LEU A 177 5.07 11.10 -27.25
N THR A 178 3.79 11.27 -26.92
CA THR A 178 2.96 12.40 -27.38
C THR A 178 2.24 13.05 -26.22
N ASP A 179 1.66 14.23 -26.45
CA ASP A 179 0.72 14.79 -25.46
C ASP A 179 -0.45 13.83 -25.27
N GLY A 180 -0.77 13.56 -24.01
CA GLY A 180 -1.82 12.63 -23.59
C GLY A 180 -2.13 12.90 -22.13
N SER A 181 -2.10 11.87 -21.29
CA SER A 181 -2.33 12.05 -19.85
C SER A 181 -1.54 11.10 -18.96
N LEU A 182 -1.32 11.57 -17.73
CA LEU A 182 -1.00 10.71 -16.58
C LEU A 182 -2.31 10.16 -16.01
N THR A 183 -2.38 8.83 -15.96
CA THR A 183 -3.51 8.09 -15.41
C THR A 183 -3.24 7.71 -13.96
N TYR A 184 -4.23 7.87 -13.08
CA TYR A 184 -4.24 7.22 -11.77
C TYR A 184 -5.64 6.77 -11.35
N GLY A 185 -5.69 5.75 -10.48
CA GLY A 185 -6.92 5.24 -9.89
C GLY A 185 -7.11 5.72 -8.45
N GLU A 186 -8.35 5.97 -8.06
CA GLU A 186 -8.73 6.45 -6.73
C GLU A 186 -10.01 5.76 -6.24
N ILE A 187 -9.97 5.25 -5.02
CA ILE A 187 -11.13 4.71 -4.30
C ILE A 187 -11.33 5.57 -3.07
N VAL A 188 -12.58 5.96 -2.81
CA VAL A 188 -12.99 6.61 -1.56
C VAL A 188 -14.10 5.79 -0.93
N LEU A 189 -13.85 5.29 0.28
CA LEU A 189 -14.82 4.54 1.08
C LEU A 189 -15.19 5.41 2.30
N PRO A 190 -16.37 6.07 2.28
CA PRO A 190 -16.80 6.89 3.40
C PRO A 190 -16.91 6.07 4.70
N GLY A 191 -16.43 6.66 5.79
CA GLY A 191 -16.60 6.17 7.16
C GLY A 191 -17.54 7.04 7.98
N GLU A 192 -17.59 6.78 9.29
CA GLU A 192 -18.32 7.59 10.27
C GLU A 192 -17.78 9.03 10.36
N THR A 193 -16.49 9.22 10.06
CA THR A 193 -15.78 10.51 10.14
C THR A 193 -15.19 10.90 8.78
N SER A 194 -14.94 12.20 8.61
CA SER A 194 -14.22 12.74 7.44
C SER A 194 -12.70 12.68 7.59
N ASP A 195 -12.19 12.23 8.74
CA ASP A 195 -10.75 11.97 8.92
C ASP A 195 -10.36 10.77 8.06
N GLU A 196 -9.23 10.88 7.37
CA GLU A 196 -8.86 9.96 6.30
C GLU A 196 -7.71 9.01 6.69
N PHE A 197 -7.83 7.75 6.27
CA PHE A 197 -6.74 6.80 6.17
C PHE A 197 -6.34 6.67 4.69
N LEU A 198 -5.12 7.10 4.37
CA LEU A 198 -4.56 7.03 3.01
C LEU A 198 -3.79 5.72 2.78
N ILE A 199 -4.14 4.95 1.76
CA ILE A 199 -3.33 3.83 1.27
C ILE A 199 -2.86 4.17 -0.14
N THR A 200 -1.57 3.99 -0.44
CA THR A 200 -1.06 4.22 -1.80
C THR A 200 -0.21 3.08 -2.28
N THR A 201 -0.27 2.78 -3.57
CA THR A 201 0.61 1.81 -4.22
C THR A 201 0.94 2.25 -5.63
N HIS A 202 2.16 1.93 -6.10
CA HIS A 202 2.62 2.42 -7.39
C HIS A 202 2.31 1.49 -8.56
N THR A 203 1.90 2.08 -9.69
CA THR A 203 1.46 1.37 -10.90
C THR A 203 2.37 1.59 -12.10
N CYS A 204 3.64 1.94 -11.90
CA CYS A 204 4.54 2.33 -13.01
C CYS A 204 5.49 1.24 -13.49
N HIS A 205 5.65 0.16 -12.74
CA HIS A 205 6.63 -0.89 -13.00
C HIS A 205 6.04 -2.02 -13.85
N PRO A 206 6.58 -2.34 -15.04
CA PRO A 206 6.11 -3.45 -15.86
C PRO A 206 6.73 -4.78 -15.41
N ALA A 207 6.04 -5.89 -15.65
CA ALA A 207 6.57 -7.26 -15.61
C ALA A 207 7.44 -7.64 -14.38
N MET A 208 7.16 -7.04 -13.22
CA MET A 208 7.81 -7.34 -11.94
C MET A 208 6.74 -7.60 -10.88
N ALA A 209 6.87 -8.73 -10.19
CA ALA A 209 5.83 -9.27 -9.33
C ALA A 209 5.83 -8.62 -7.94
N ASN A 210 6.98 -8.58 -7.28
CA ASN A 210 7.13 -7.98 -5.96
C ASN A 210 7.14 -6.45 -6.04
N ASP A 211 7.88 -5.86 -7.00
CA ASP A 211 7.90 -4.41 -7.28
C ASP A 211 7.17 -4.06 -8.60
N ASN A 212 5.85 -3.84 -8.64
CA ASN A 212 4.96 -3.75 -7.49
C ASN A 212 3.55 -4.28 -7.73
N CYS A 213 3.40 -5.35 -8.52
CA CYS A 213 2.12 -6.05 -8.61
C CYS A 213 1.62 -6.51 -7.22
N SER A 214 2.54 -6.89 -6.32
CA SER A 214 2.21 -7.28 -4.95
C SER A 214 1.47 -6.18 -4.19
N GLY A 215 1.96 -4.92 -4.23
CA GLY A 215 1.30 -3.77 -3.63
C GLY A 215 -0.08 -3.49 -4.20
N ILE A 216 -0.21 -3.56 -5.53
CA ILE A 216 -1.48 -3.35 -6.25
C ILE A 216 -2.50 -4.42 -5.84
N ALA A 217 -2.11 -5.69 -5.82
CA ALA A 217 -2.99 -6.80 -5.45
C ALA A 217 -3.44 -6.70 -3.99
N THR A 218 -2.52 -6.42 -3.06
CA THR A 218 -2.84 -6.29 -1.63
C THR A 218 -3.74 -5.09 -1.36
N ALA A 219 -3.49 -3.94 -1.99
CA ALA A 219 -4.37 -2.77 -1.87
C ALA A 219 -5.79 -3.06 -2.40
N THR A 220 -5.88 -3.83 -3.48
CA THR A 220 -7.16 -4.26 -4.08
C THR A 220 -7.96 -5.12 -3.10
N LEU A 221 -7.32 -6.13 -2.48
CA LEU A 221 -8.01 -6.97 -1.50
C LEU A 221 -8.39 -6.19 -0.24
N LEU A 222 -7.52 -5.28 0.22
CA LEU A 222 -7.82 -4.40 1.34
C LEU A 222 -9.05 -3.54 1.06
N ALA A 223 -9.16 -2.95 -0.13
CA ALA A 223 -10.34 -2.16 -0.51
C ALA A 223 -11.64 -2.98 -0.42
N ARG A 224 -11.61 -4.25 -0.87
CA ARG A 224 -12.77 -5.16 -0.77
C ARG A 224 -13.12 -5.46 0.69
N ALA A 225 -12.12 -5.80 1.48
CA ALA A 225 -12.31 -6.09 2.90
C ALA A 225 -12.90 -4.89 3.64
N LEU A 226 -12.33 -3.71 3.41
CA LEU A 226 -12.80 -2.47 4.00
C LEU A 226 -14.23 -2.16 3.59
N ALA A 227 -14.58 -2.28 2.31
CA ALA A 227 -15.93 -1.97 1.82
C ALA A 227 -17.04 -2.83 2.45
N ALA A 228 -16.70 -4.04 2.88
CA ALA A 228 -17.62 -5.00 3.47
C ALA A 228 -17.99 -4.71 4.94
N GLY A 229 -17.08 -4.08 5.70
CA GLY A 229 -17.22 -3.85 7.13
C GLY A 229 -17.66 -2.44 7.53
N PRO A 230 -17.96 -2.18 8.80
CA PRO A 230 -18.03 -0.82 9.31
C PRO A 230 -16.66 -0.15 9.28
N ARG A 231 -16.62 1.18 9.11
CA ARG A 231 -15.39 1.98 9.06
C ARG A 231 -15.60 3.30 9.79
N ARG A 232 -14.72 3.64 10.72
CA ARG A 232 -14.68 4.92 11.41
C ARG A 232 -14.04 5.98 10.53
N HIS A 233 -12.86 5.72 9.99
CA HIS A 233 -12.19 6.66 9.09
C HIS A 233 -12.74 6.51 7.67
N THR A 234 -12.66 7.61 6.91
CA THR A 234 -12.83 7.54 5.45
C THR A 234 -11.55 6.99 4.84
N PHE A 235 -11.63 5.87 4.12
CA PHE A 235 -10.46 5.30 3.45
C PHE A 235 -10.31 5.87 2.06
N ARG A 236 -9.10 6.30 1.73
CA ARG A 236 -8.70 6.71 0.39
C ARG A 236 -7.59 5.80 -0.09
N LEU A 237 -7.82 5.10 -1.20
CA LEU A 237 -6.81 4.23 -1.80
C LEU A 237 -6.40 4.78 -3.17
N LEU A 238 -5.09 4.98 -3.36
CA LEU A 238 -4.52 5.54 -4.58
C LEU A 238 -3.65 4.50 -5.32
N PHE A 239 -3.94 4.32 -6.60
CA PHE A 239 -3.18 3.52 -7.55
C PHE A 239 -2.52 4.48 -8.55
N ILE A 240 -1.28 4.86 -8.26
CA ILE A 240 -0.62 6.04 -8.86
C ILE A 240 0.74 5.67 -9.45
N PRO A 241 1.23 6.31 -10.51
CA PRO A 241 2.64 6.15 -10.89
C PRO A 241 3.54 6.75 -9.80
N GLY A 242 4.59 6.02 -9.42
CA GLY A 242 5.48 6.43 -8.33
C GLY A 242 6.10 7.82 -8.60
N THR A 243 6.26 8.61 -7.54
CA THR A 243 6.73 10.00 -7.55
C THR A 243 5.81 10.98 -8.27
N ILE A 244 5.72 10.92 -9.60
CA ILE A 244 4.97 11.91 -10.37
C ILE A 244 3.47 11.84 -10.11
N GLY A 245 2.93 10.64 -9.84
CA GLY A 245 1.52 10.44 -9.51
C GLY A 245 1.17 10.95 -8.12
N SER A 246 2.00 10.70 -7.11
CA SER A 246 1.78 11.24 -5.75
C SER A 246 1.89 12.75 -5.72
N ILE A 247 2.88 13.34 -6.42
CA ILE A 247 3.01 14.79 -6.60
C ILE A 247 1.79 15.38 -7.31
N THR A 248 1.33 14.74 -8.39
CA THR A 248 0.12 15.16 -9.12
C THR A 248 -1.11 15.12 -8.24
N TRP A 249 -1.32 14.05 -7.47
CA TRP A 249 -2.45 13.92 -6.57
C TRP A 249 -2.39 14.98 -5.45
N LEU A 250 -1.22 15.18 -4.83
CA LEU A 250 -1.00 16.19 -3.79
C LEU A 250 -1.26 17.61 -4.30
N ALA A 251 -0.80 17.94 -5.51
CA ALA A 251 -1.04 19.24 -6.14
C ALA A 251 -2.54 19.54 -6.30
N ARG A 252 -3.33 18.51 -6.63
CA ARG A 252 -4.77 18.62 -6.89
C ARG A 252 -5.64 18.53 -5.63
N ASN A 253 -5.08 18.04 -4.51
CA ASN A 253 -5.83 17.76 -3.28
C ASN A 253 -5.30 18.53 -2.06
N ARG A 254 -4.51 19.60 -2.26
CA ARG A 254 -3.84 20.35 -1.20
C ARG A 254 -4.76 20.80 -0.06
N ASP A 255 -6.02 21.13 -0.36
CA ASP A 255 -6.98 21.56 0.65
C ASP A 255 -7.59 20.40 1.45
N ALA A 256 -7.55 19.18 0.91
CA ALA A 256 -8.15 17.97 1.51
C ALA A 256 -7.15 17.18 2.36
N VAL A 257 -5.84 17.25 2.08
CA VAL A 257 -4.82 16.44 2.75
C VAL A 257 -4.75 16.65 4.27
N GLY A 258 -5.23 17.78 4.80
CA GLY A 258 -5.28 18.05 6.24
C GLY A 258 -6.20 17.11 7.03
N ARG A 259 -7.04 16.34 6.34
CA ARG A 259 -7.89 15.28 6.91
C ARG A 259 -7.16 13.97 7.14
N ILE A 260 -6.01 13.76 6.49
CA ILE A 260 -5.27 12.49 6.58
C ILE A 260 -4.65 12.36 7.97
N ARG A 261 -5.15 11.38 8.74
CA ARG A 261 -4.65 11.05 10.09
C ARG A 261 -3.67 9.88 10.08
N HIS A 262 -3.81 9.01 9.09
CA HIS A 262 -2.97 7.83 8.93
C HIS A 262 -2.67 7.64 7.44
N GLY A 263 -1.49 7.11 7.12
CA GLY A 263 -1.26 6.60 5.78
C GLY A 263 -0.16 5.57 5.65
N LEU A 264 -0.27 4.76 4.60
CA LEU A 264 0.65 3.70 4.27
C LEU A 264 0.93 3.66 2.77
N VAL A 265 2.21 3.69 2.40
CA VAL A 265 2.69 3.27 1.08
C VAL A 265 2.91 1.75 1.09
N LEU A 266 2.31 1.05 0.14
CA LEU A 266 2.36 -0.41 0.00
C LEU A 266 3.27 -0.82 -1.17
N THR A 267 4.32 -1.57 -0.87
CA THR A 267 5.28 -2.03 -1.86
C THR A 267 6.06 -3.27 -1.41
N GLY A 268 6.33 -4.18 -2.34
CA GLY A 268 7.21 -5.33 -2.10
C GLY A 268 6.67 -6.24 -0.99
N LEU A 269 5.45 -6.74 -1.15
CA LEU A 269 4.71 -7.47 -0.11
C LEU A 269 4.72 -9.00 -0.29
N GLY A 270 5.35 -9.49 -1.35
CA GLY A 270 5.22 -10.87 -1.79
C GLY A 270 6.47 -11.75 -1.62
N ASP A 271 7.64 -11.17 -1.33
CA ASP A 271 8.88 -11.93 -1.16
C ASP A 271 8.97 -12.64 0.21
N ARG A 272 10.01 -13.45 0.39
CA ARG A 272 10.24 -14.23 1.62
C ARG A 272 11.07 -13.47 2.67
N SER A 273 11.39 -12.20 2.47
CA SER A 273 12.12 -11.42 3.46
C SER A 273 11.25 -11.13 4.69
N ASP A 274 11.88 -10.74 5.79
CA ASP A 274 11.14 -10.31 6.99
C ASP A 274 10.32 -9.04 6.69
N PRO A 275 9.11 -8.90 7.25
CA PRO A 275 8.32 -7.68 7.13
C PRO A 275 9.09 -6.47 7.63
N THR A 276 9.01 -5.37 6.88
CA THR A 276 9.68 -4.11 7.18
C THR A 276 8.67 -2.97 7.16
N TYR A 277 8.59 -2.25 8.27
CA TYR A 277 7.91 -0.98 8.37
C TYR A 277 8.92 0.16 8.39
N LYS A 278 8.75 1.14 7.50
CA LYS A 278 9.49 2.40 7.53
C LYS A 278 8.57 3.47 8.08
N ARG A 279 9.00 4.13 9.15
CA ARG A 279 8.26 5.19 9.82
C ARG A 279 8.05 6.39 8.90
N SER A 280 6.96 7.11 9.16
CA SER A 280 6.73 8.46 8.65
C SER A 280 7.83 9.41 9.13
N ARG A 281 7.93 10.60 8.51
CA ARG A 281 8.88 11.64 8.96
C ARG A 281 8.68 12.06 10.41
N ARG A 282 7.44 11.97 10.93
CA ARG A 282 7.13 12.31 12.33
C ARG A 282 7.72 11.29 13.29
N GLY A 283 7.78 10.01 12.90
CA GLY A 283 8.45 8.93 13.64
C GLY A 283 7.63 8.31 14.76
N ASP A 284 6.62 9.02 15.26
CA ASP A 284 5.77 8.64 16.38
C ASP A 284 4.27 8.81 16.09
N ALA A 285 3.90 8.99 14.81
CA ALA A 285 2.49 9.10 14.45
C ALA A 285 1.73 7.83 14.85
N ALA A 286 0.42 7.93 15.07
CA ALA A 286 -0.40 6.79 15.48
C ALA A 286 -0.27 5.59 14.52
N VAL A 287 -0.14 5.84 13.21
CA VAL A 287 0.10 4.76 12.22
C VAL A 287 1.49 4.09 12.40
N ASP A 288 2.50 4.85 12.83
CA ASP A 288 3.84 4.33 13.09
C ASP A 288 3.85 3.37 14.28
N ARG A 289 3.14 3.77 15.34
CA ARG A 289 2.97 2.98 16.56
C ARG A 289 2.10 1.75 16.31
N ALA A 290 0.98 1.91 15.61
CA ALA A 290 0.10 0.81 15.24
C ALA A 290 0.82 -0.26 14.39
N ALA A 291 1.62 0.15 13.39
CA ALA A 291 2.37 -0.79 12.57
C ALA A 291 3.44 -1.53 13.37
N ALA A 292 4.12 -0.85 14.30
CA ALA A 292 5.10 -1.48 15.19
C ALA A 292 4.44 -2.53 16.10
N VAL A 293 3.26 -2.23 16.67
CA VAL A 293 2.47 -3.17 17.47
C VAL A 293 2.04 -4.38 16.61
N ALA A 294 1.44 -4.15 15.45
CA ALA A 294 1.00 -5.21 14.55
C ALA A 294 2.14 -6.16 14.13
N LEU A 295 3.34 -5.61 13.89
CA LEU A 295 4.53 -6.42 13.61
C LEU A 295 4.99 -7.23 14.82
N ALA A 296 5.05 -6.61 16.00
CA ALA A 296 5.47 -7.28 17.23
C ALA A 296 4.55 -8.43 17.63
N GLU A 297 3.23 -8.26 17.45
CA GLU A 297 2.22 -9.29 17.73
C GLU A 297 2.41 -10.57 16.89
N THR A 298 3.09 -10.47 15.73
CA THR A 298 3.39 -11.67 14.93
C THR A 298 4.35 -12.64 15.62
N GLY A 299 5.11 -12.19 16.61
CA GLY A 299 6.15 -12.98 17.29
C GLY A 299 7.30 -13.42 16.39
N ARG A 300 7.41 -12.87 15.18
CA ARG A 300 8.43 -13.23 14.17
C ARG A 300 9.41 -12.11 13.93
N PRO A 301 10.59 -12.42 13.35
CA PRO A 301 11.54 -11.40 12.91
C PRO A 301 10.86 -10.37 11.99
N HIS A 302 11.13 -9.10 12.26
CA HIS A 302 10.64 -7.96 11.50
C HIS A 302 11.59 -6.78 11.70
N ARG A 303 11.45 -5.76 10.85
CA ARG A 303 12.25 -4.54 10.91
C ARG A 303 11.32 -3.33 11.04
N VAL A 304 11.66 -2.43 11.95
CA VAL A 304 11.15 -1.06 11.98
C VAL A 304 12.33 -0.13 11.72
N VAL A 305 12.27 0.66 10.66
CA VAL A 305 13.34 1.58 10.26
C VAL A 305 12.84 3.01 10.27
N ASP A 306 13.72 3.94 10.64
CA ASP A 306 13.38 5.35 10.68
C ASP A 306 13.26 5.94 9.27
N PHE A 307 12.58 7.09 9.20
CA PHE A 307 12.39 7.80 7.96
C PHE A 307 13.72 8.25 7.35
N SER A 308 13.83 8.06 6.05
CA SER A 308 14.79 8.74 5.19
C SER A 308 14.03 9.27 3.97
N PRO A 309 14.44 10.40 3.35
CA PRO A 309 13.72 10.97 2.20
C PRO A 309 14.01 10.21 0.89
N TYR A 310 14.23 8.90 0.96
CA TYR A 310 14.57 8.02 -0.16
C TYR A 310 13.78 6.71 -0.12
N GLY A 311 13.46 6.17 -1.29
CA GLY A 311 12.57 5.02 -1.45
C GLY A 311 11.38 5.38 -2.33
N TYR A 312 10.17 5.28 -1.78
CA TYR A 312 8.93 5.40 -2.54
C TYR A 312 8.17 6.69 -2.20
N ASP A 313 6.86 6.69 -2.37
CA ASP A 313 6.01 7.88 -2.30
C ASP A 313 5.89 8.49 -0.90
N GLU A 314 6.31 7.79 0.16
CA GLU A 314 6.32 8.34 1.52
C GLU A 314 7.18 9.60 1.56
N ARG A 315 8.20 9.72 0.68
CA ARG A 315 9.04 10.92 0.56
C ARG A 315 8.27 12.14 0.05
N GLN A 316 7.20 11.96 -0.71
CA GLN A 316 6.36 13.06 -1.21
C GLN A 316 5.33 13.47 -0.17
N PHE A 317 4.63 12.50 0.42
CA PHE A 317 3.64 12.74 1.47
C PHE A 317 4.28 13.33 2.75
N CYS A 318 5.50 12.92 3.08
CA CYS A 318 6.28 13.44 4.21
C CYS A 318 7.11 14.68 3.87
N SER A 319 7.00 15.25 2.67
CA SER A 319 7.76 16.47 2.33
C SER A 319 7.36 17.62 3.27
N PRO A 320 8.26 18.56 3.59
CA PRO A 320 8.03 19.51 4.70
C PRO A 320 6.78 20.37 4.61
N GLY A 321 6.27 20.63 3.39
CA GLY A 321 5.04 21.41 3.19
C GLY A 321 3.74 20.64 3.41
N PHE A 322 3.81 19.30 3.44
CA PHE A 322 2.66 18.41 3.68
C PHE A 322 2.79 17.70 5.04
N ASP A 323 3.98 17.19 5.35
CA ASP A 323 4.34 16.53 6.60
C ASP A 323 3.31 15.51 7.10
N LEU A 324 2.73 14.73 6.18
CA LEU A 324 1.64 13.81 6.49
C LEU A 324 2.15 12.58 7.26
N PRO A 325 1.33 11.96 8.13
CA PRO A 325 1.69 10.77 8.89
C PRO A 325 1.62 9.52 7.99
N VAL A 326 2.53 9.42 7.03
CA VAL A 326 2.56 8.33 6.03
C VAL A 326 3.83 7.51 6.16
N GLY A 327 3.69 6.27 6.64
CA GLY A 327 4.76 5.29 6.65
C GLY A 327 4.78 4.45 5.37
N ARG A 328 5.73 3.49 5.28
CA ARG A 328 5.78 2.50 4.19
C ARG A 328 5.80 1.10 4.79
N PHE A 329 4.89 0.26 4.32
CA PHE A 329 4.85 -1.16 4.67
C PHE A 329 5.27 -2.01 3.46
N GLY A 330 6.17 -2.95 3.71
CA GLY A 330 6.72 -3.88 2.73
C GLY A 330 7.44 -5.03 3.41
N ARG A 331 8.17 -5.82 2.64
CA ARG A 331 9.09 -6.86 3.13
C ARG A 331 10.51 -6.49 2.77
N GLY A 332 11.14 -7.16 1.79
CA GLY A 332 12.43 -6.76 1.25
C GLY A 332 12.45 -5.28 0.84
N GLN A 333 13.45 -4.54 1.31
CA GLN A 333 13.59 -3.13 0.98
C GLN A 333 14.18 -2.96 -0.43
N HIS A 334 13.78 -1.90 -1.13
CA HIS A 334 14.29 -1.56 -2.46
C HIS A 334 15.83 -1.61 -2.49
N GLY A 335 16.38 -2.29 -3.49
CA GLY A 335 17.83 -2.46 -3.64
C GLY A 335 18.51 -3.40 -2.64
N GLU A 336 17.81 -3.95 -1.64
CA GLU A 336 18.40 -4.89 -0.65
C GLU A 336 18.24 -6.36 -1.05
N TYR A 337 17.33 -6.69 -1.97
CA TYR A 337 17.17 -8.04 -2.51
C TYR A 337 17.71 -8.16 -3.95
N PRO A 338 18.36 -9.28 -4.33
CA PRO A 338 18.98 -9.42 -5.64
C PRO A 338 18.01 -9.24 -6.82
N GLN A 339 16.77 -9.67 -6.70
CA GLN A 339 15.80 -9.66 -7.80
C GLN A 339 15.31 -8.25 -8.16
N TYR A 340 15.48 -7.27 -7.26
CA TYR A 340 14.97 -5.91 -7.41
C TYR A 340 15.40 -5.27 -8.74
N HIS A 341 14.43 -4.73 -9.48
CA HIS A 341 14.62 -4.13 -10.81
C HIS A 341 15.23 -5.07 -11.85
N THR A 342 14.86 -6.35 -11.81
CA THR A 342 15.30 -7.35 -12.81
C THR A 342 14.17 -8.30 -13.18
N SER A 343 14.35 -9.06 -14.26
CA SER A 343 13.42 -10.12 -14.66
C SER A 343 13.30 -11.28 -13.67
N ALA A 344 14.17 -11.35 -12.64
CA ALA A 344 14.05 -12.35 -11.57
C ALA A 344 13.04 -11.94 -10.48
N ASP A 345 12.51 -10.71 -10.53
CA ASP A 345 11.34 -10.33 -9.74
C ASP A 345 10.06 -10.85 -10.43
N ASP A 346 9.94 -12.17 -10.51
CA ASP A 346 8.90 -12.88 -11.24
C ASP A 346 7.84 -13.49 -10.31
N LEU A 347 6.88 -14.22 -10.90
CA LEU A 347 5.79 -14.84 -10.15
C LEU A 347 6.26 -15.96 -9.20
N GLU A 348 7.43 -16.59 -9.43
CA GLU A 348 8.00 -17.61 -8.54
C GLU A 348 8.69 -16.98 -7.32
N PHE A 349 9.22 -15.77 -7.49
CA PHE A 349 9.81 -15.01 -6.41
C PHE A 349 8.78 -14.62 -5.34
N VAL A 350 7.55 -14.30 -5.77
CA VAL A 350 6.42 -13.95 -4.89
C VAL A 350 5.65 -15.20 -4.45
N THR A 351 5.33 -15.33 -3.15
CA THR A 351 4.59 -16.49 -2.63
C THR A 351 3.21 -16.16 -2.05
N PRO A 352 2.22 -17.06 -2.20
CA PRO A 352 0.92 -16.94 -1.54
C PRO A 352 1.02 -16.71 -0.02
N GLU A 353 1.93 -17.43 0.66
CA GLU A 353 2.09 -17.34 2.11
C GLU A 353 2.57 -15.96 2.53
N SER A 354 3.54 -15.40 1.81
CA SER A 354 4.09 -14.07 2.11
C SER A 354 3.08 -12.96 1.82
N LEU A 355 2.28 -13.11 0.76
CA LEU A 355 1.19 -12.19 0.45
C LEU A 355 0.07 -12.23 1.51
N ALA A 356 -0.35 -13.42 1.94
CA ALA A 356 -1.33 -13.59 3.01
C ALA A 356 -0.83 -12.99 4.33
N ASP A 357 0.44 -13.24 4.64
CA ASP A 357 1.11 -12.72 5.82
C ASP A 357 1.14 -11.18 5.85
N SER A 358 1.61 -10.58 4.76
CA SER A 358 1.62 -9.13 4.58
C SER A 358 0.21 -8.54 4.69
N PHE A 359 -0.78 -9.20 4.09
CA PHE A 359 -2.18 -8.76 4.16
C PHE A 359 -2.73 -8.81 5.61
N ALA A 360 -2.40 -9.84 6.37
CA ALA A 360 -2.82 -9.96 7.77
C ALA A 360 -2.21 -8.84 8.64
N ILE A 361 -0.91 -8.57 8.49
CA ILE A 361 -0.23 -7.47 9.21
C ILE A 361 -0.82 -6.11 8.84
N LEU A 362 -1.10 -5.89 7.55
CA LEU A 362 -1.73 -4.67 7.07
C LEU A 362 -3.13 -4.48 7.66
N ARG A 363 -3.96 -5.52 7.63
CA ARG A 363 -5.30 -5.49 8.26
C ARG A 363 -5.20 -5.18 9.75
N ARG A 364 -4.27 -5.83 10.46
CA ARG A 364 -4.08 -5.59 11.90
C ARG A 364 -3.66 -4.15 12.18
N THR A 365 -2.75 -3.59 11.38
CA THR A 365 -2.33 -2.19 11.48
C THR A 365 -3.52 -1.24 11.30
N VAL A 366 -4.36 -1.51 10.30
CA VAL A 366 -5.57 -0.72 10.03
C VAL A 366 -6.58 -0.85 11.18
N GLU A 367 -6.81 -2.06 11.69
CA GLU A 367 -7.71 -2.32 12.81
C GLU A 367 -7.31 -1.54 14.06
N ILE A 368 -6.01 -1.56 14.42
CA ILE A 368 -5.49 -0.80 15.56
C ILE A 368 -5.78 0.69 15.37
N CYS A 369 -5.51 1.25 14.18
CA CYS A 369 -5.78 2.67 13.91
C CYS A 369 -7.28 3.01 13.97
N GLU A 370 -8.16 2.14 13.44
CA GLU A 370 -9.62 2.34 13.48
C GLU A 370 -10.14 2.36 14.92
N ARG A 371 -9.61 1.46 15.76
CA ARG A 371 -10.00 1.31 17.16
C ARG A 371 -9.31 2.29 18.09
N ASP A 372 -8.20 2.91 17.70
CA ASP A 372 -7.47 3.88 18.53
C ASP A 372 -8.28 5.18 18.73
N ARG A 373 -9.11 5.18 19.77
CA ARG A 373 -10.00 6.28 20.15
C ARG A 373 -9.45 6.99 21.38
N THR A 374 -9.89 8.24 21.55
CA THR A 374 -9.64 9.01 22.77
C THR A 374 -10.94 9.12 23.54
N TRP A 375 -10.90 8.73 24.82
CA TRP A 375 -12.07 8.67 25.67
C TRP A 375 -11.97 9.68 26.82
N ARG A 376 -13.13 10.07 27.36
CA ARG A 376 -13.25 10.85 28.60
C ARG A 376 -14.06 10.05 29.62
N ASN A 377 -13.47 9.80 30.79
CA ASN A 377 -14.11 9.20 31.94
C ASN A 377 -15.22 10.13 32.47
N THR A 378 -16.43 9.60 32.58
CA THR A 378 -17.62 10.35 33.05
C THR A 378 -17.73 10.37 34.58
N ALA A 379 -16.94 9.55 35.28
CA ALA A 379 -16.82 9.48 36.73
C ALA A 379 -15.36 9.65 37.19
N PRO A 380 -14.73 10.83 36.99
CA PRO A 380 -13.29 11.01 37.18
C PRO A 380 -12.85 11.22 38.65
N TYR A 381 -13.78 11.38 39.60
CA TYR A 381 -13.46 11.67 41.00
C TYR A 381 -13.46 10.38 41.84
N GLY A 382 -12.29 9.73 41.92
CA GLY A 382 -12.11 8.42 42.55
C GLY A 382 -12.47 7.26 41.62
N GLU A 383 -12.22 6.02 42.03
CA GLU A 383 -12.58 4.86 41.21
C GLU A 383 -14.10 4.56 41.29
N PRO A 384 -14.77 4.35 40.14
CA PRO A 384 -16.17 3.94 40.15
C PRO A 384 -16.30 2.50 40.67
N GLN A 385 -17.37 2.23 41.42
CA GLN A 385 -17.65 0.88 41.94
C GLN A 385 -18.08 -0.08 40.80
N LEU A 386 -17.11 -0.68 40.10
CA LEU A 386 -17.30 -1.49 38.89
C LEU A 386 -18.20 -2.72 39.10
N GLY A 387 -18.15 -3.34 40.30
CA GLY A 387 -18.95 -4.52 40.62
C GLY A 387 -20.47 -4.29 40.54
N ARG A 388 -20.96 -3.08 40.83
CA ARG A 388 -22.39 -2.75 40.69
C ARG A 388 -22.85 -2.71 39.24
N ARG A 389 -21.92 -2.56 38.30
CA ARG A 389 -22.16 -2.45 36.86
C ARG A 389 -21.92 -3.77 36.12
N GLY A 390 -21.70 -4.87 36.86
CA GLY A 390 -21.51 -6.20 36.28
C GLY A 390 -20.16 -6.44 35.60
N LEU A 391 -19.27 -5.44 35.56
CA LEU A 391 -17.97 -5.52 34.85
C LEU A 391 -17.08 -6.65 35.36
N TYR A 392 -17.09 -6.97 36.67
CA TYR A 392 -16.33 -8.10 37.20
C TYR A 392 -16.93 -9.48 36.90
N ARG A 393 -18.22 -9.57 36.53
CA ARG A 393 -18.88 -10.84 36.19
C ARG A 393 -18.60 -11.27 34.75
N ALA A 394 -18.41 -10.32 33.84
CA ALA A 394 -17.99 -10.58 32.46
C ALA A 394 -16.58 -11.21 32.38
N ILE A 395 -15.74 -10.99 33.39
CA ILE A 395 -14.33 -11.43 33.46
C ILE A 395 -14.22 -12.89 33.99
N GLY A 396 -15.30 -13.47 34.52
CA GLY A 396 -15.27 -14.68 35.35
C GLY A 396 -14.89 -16.01 34.68
N ALA A 397 -14.59 -16.05 33.37
CA ALA A 397 -14.35 -17.29 32.62
C ALA A 397 -13.06 -17.30 31.77
N THR A 398 -12.28 -16.21 31.75
CA THR A 398 -11.09 -16.07 30.90
C THR A 398 -9.77 -16.26 31.67
N MET A 399 -8.78 -16.86 31.02
CA MET A 399 -7.46 -17.22 31.58
C MET A 399 -6.59 -16.01 32.01
N ASN A 400 -7.03 -14.75 31.81
CA ASN A 400 -6.24 -13.55 32.12
C ASN A 400 -7.04 -12.45 32.86
N ARG A 401 -7.69 -12.83 33.96
CA ARG A 401 -8.51 -11.92 34.79
C ARG A 401 -7.77 -10.67 35.27
N GLN A 402 -6.48 -10.79 35.62
CA GLN A 402 -5.70 -9.68 36.15
C GLN A 402 -5.43 -8.60 35.09
N ALA A 403 -5.09 -8.99 33.85
CA ALA A 403 -4.86 -8.02 32.78
C ALA A 403 -6.15 -7.29 32.39
N ILE A 404 -7.29 -7.98 32.39
CA ILE A 404 -8.59 -7.35 32.08
C ILE A 404 -8.96 -6.33 33.16
N GLU A 405 -8.82 -6.70 34.44
CA GLU A 405 -9.08 -5.78 35.55
C GLU A 405 -8.13 -4.56 35.50
N MET A 406 -6.85 -4.80 35.23
CA MET A 406 -5.85 -3.74 35.09
C MET A 406 -6.16 -2.83 33.88
N GLY A 407 -6.63 -3.40 32.76
CA GLY A 407 -7.08 -2.65 31.59
C GLY A 407 -8.23 -1.68 31.92
N LEU A 408 -9.26 -2.14 32.65
CA LEU A 408 -10.36 -1.28 33.10
C LEU A 408 -9.86 -0.11 33.94
N LEU A 409 -8.95 -0.37 34.88
CA LEU A 409 -8.41 0.66 35.77
C LEU A 409 -7.53 1.67 35.01
N TRP A 410 -6.66 1.21 34.11
CA TRP A 410 -5.84 2.10 33.29
C TRP A 410 -6.66 2.97 32.37
N VAL A 411 -7.66 2.39 31.69
CA VAL A 411 -8.55 3.16 30.82
C VAL A 411 -9.30 4.23 31.61
N LEU A 412 -9.88 3.91 32.76
CA LEU A 412 -10.55 4.91 33.60
C LEU A 412 -9.60 6.02 34.09
N ASN A 413 -8.35 5.68 34.37
CA ASN A 413 -7.36 6.61 34.88
C ASN A 413 -6.88 7.59 33.79
N LEU A 414 -6.64 7.10 32.58
CA LEU A 414 -6.03 7.87 31.49
C LEU A 414 -7.02 8.36 30.43
N ALA A 415 -8.30 7.97 30.50
CA ALA A 415 -9.37 8.55 29.68
C ALA A 415 -9.71 9.98 30.15
N ASP A 416 -8.79 10.91 29.94
CA ASP A 416 -8.93 12.33 30.28
C ASP A 416 -9.32 13.22 29.08
N GLY A 417 -9.49 12.60 27.91
CA GLY A 417 -9.75 13.25 26.64
C GLY A 417 -8.50 13.65 25.86
N THR A 418 -7.29 13.23 26.30
CA THR A 418 -6.03 13.52 25.61
C THR A 418 -5.21 12.29 25.25
N HIS A 419 -5.29 11.21 26.04
CA HIS A 419 -4.59 9.96 25.75
C HIS A 419 -5.43 9.04 24.85
N SER A 420 -4.83 8.51 23.78
CA SER A 420 -5.45 7.48 22.95
C SER A 420 -5.34 6.09 23.59
N LEU A 421 -6.04 5.09 23.05
CA LEU A 421 -5.94 3.72 23.54
C LEU A 421 -4.54 3.13 23.33
N LEU A 422 -3.83 3.54 22.27
CA LEU A 422 -2.41 3.20 22.09
C LEU A 422 -1.55 3.80 23.20
N ASP A 423 -1.75 5.06 23.58
CA ASP A 423 -1.02 5.68 24.70
C ASP A 423 -1.25 4.91 26.01
N ILE A 424 -2.49 4.47 26.24
CA ILE A 424 -2.88 3.71 27.42
C ILE A 424 -2.24 2.31 27.40
N ALA A 425 -2.27 1.62 26.26
CA ALA A 425 -1.65 0.30 26.10
C ALA A 425 -0.15 0.33 26.34
N GLU A 426 0.55 1.32 25.75
CA GLU A 426 1.99 1.53 25.95
C GLU A 426 2.32 1.85 27.40
N ARG A 427 1.53 2.73 28.04
CA ARG A 427 1.75 3.12 29.43
C ARG A 427 1.49 1.97 30.41
N ALA A 428 0.49 1.15 30.12
CA ALA A 428 0.06 0.04 30.96
C ALA A 428 0.88 -1.24 30.76
N ASP A 429 1.69 -1.31 29.70
CA ASP A 429 2.35 -2.54 29.23
C ASP A 429 1.34 -3.69 29.04
N LEU A 430 0.23 -3.37 28.34
CA LEU A 430 -0.87 -4.30 28.06
C LEU A 430 -1.08 -4.44 26.55
N PRO A 431 -1.55 -5.62 26.07
CA PRO A 431 -1.96 -5.77 24.68
C PRO A 431 -3.04 -4.75 24.30
N PHE A 432 -2.95 -4.20 23.09
CA PHE A 432 -3.89 -3.19 22.60
C PHE A 432 -5.35 -3.66 22.70
N ASP A 433 -5.65 -4.91 22.31
CA ASP A 433 -7.01 -5.44 22.36
C ASP A 433 -7.56 -5.52 23.79
N THR A 434 -6.72 -5.82 24.78
CA THR A 434 -7.14 -5.83 26.19
C THR A 434 -7.59 -4.44 26.64
N VAL A 435 -6.89 -3.40 26.20
CA VAL A 435 -7.23 -2.01 26.52
C VAL A 435 -8.46 -1.54 25.74
N ALA A 436 -8.56 -1.91 24.46
CA ALA A 436 -9.71 -1.56 23.63
C ALA A 436 -11.01 -2.24 24.11
N GLU A 437 -10.97 -3.53 24.43
CA GLU A 437 -12.11 -4.25 25.02
C GLU A 437 -12.52 -3.69 26.39
N ALA A 438 -11.55 -3.26 27.20
CA ALA A 438 -11.83 -2.59 28.47
C ALA A 438 -12.56 -1.25 28.22
N ALA A 439 -12.14 -0.47 27.23
CA ALA A 439 -12.82 0.76 26.84
C ALA A 439 -14.25 0.49 26.34
N ASP A 440 -14.45 -0.50 25.48
CA ASP A 440 -15.77 -0.90 24.98
C ASP A 440 -16.70 -1.30 26.15
N ALA A 441 -16.19 -2.08 27.10
CA ALA A 441 -16.95 -2.50 28.27
C ALA A 441 -17.35 -1.32 29.18
N LEU A 442 -16.44 -0.35 29.38
CA LEU A 442 -16.70 0.84 30.19
C LEU A 442 -17.67 1.81 29.49
N ALA A 443 -17.54 1.99 28.17
CA ALA A 443 -18.46 2.78 27.36
C ALA A 443 -19.88 2.18 27.39
N GLY A 444 -20.00 0.84 27.33
CA GLY A 444 -21.28 0.13 27.42
C GLY A 444 -22.02 0.28 28.75
N VAL A 445 -21.38 0.83 29.79
CA VAL A 445 -21.99 1.15 31.09
C VAL A 445 -21.90 2.64 31.44
N ASP A 446 -21.76 3.48 30.41
CA ASP A 446 -21.74 4.95 30.48
C ASP A 446 -20.61 5.54 31.34
N LEU A 447 -19.52 4.79 31.55
CA LEU A 447 -18.33 5.27 32.28
C LEU A 447 -17.33 5.99 31.37
N LEU A 448 -17.48 5.86 30.05
CA LEU A 448 -16.69 6.60 29.06
C LEU A 448 -17.62 7.30 28.07
N ALA A 449 -17.21 8.49 27.66
CA ALA A 449 -17.76 9.21 26.51
C ALA A 449 -16.62 9.48 25.52
N GLU A 450 -16.90 9.37 24.22
CA GLU A 450 -15.89 9.68 23.21
C GLU A 450 -15.51 11.16 23.29
N ALA A 451 -14.21 11.46 23.31
CA ALA A 451 -13.76 12.83 23.27
C ALA A 451 -14.04 13.38 21.87
N GLY A 452 -15.05 14.24 21.73
CA GLY A 452 -15.31 14.93 20.47
C GLY A 452 -14.05 15.66 20.00
N ALA A 453 -13.77 15.62 18.69
CA ALA A 453 -12.70 16.41 18.10
C ALA A 453 -12.98 17.90 18.38
N GLY A 454 -12.35 18.45 19.41
CA GLY A 454 -12.40 19.88 19.68
C GLY A 454 -11.83 20.63 18.47
N PRO A 455 -12.33 21.84 18.15
CA PRO A 455 -11.79 22.62 17.06
C PRO A 455 -10.30 22.85 17.29
N ALA A 456 -9.47 22.50 16.31
CA ALA A 456 -8.06 22.86 16.29
C ALA A 456 -7.93 24.36 16.59
N GLY A 457 -7.10 24.68 17.59
CA GLY A 457 -7.11 25.95 18.29
C GLY A 457 -7.19 27.17 17.38
N ALA A 458 -8.06 28.11 17.77
CA ALA A 458 -7.91 29.49 17.39
C ALA A 458 -6.50 29.94 17.79
N THR A 459 -5.67 30.26 16.80
CA THR A 459 -4.43 31.01 17.00
C THR A 459 -4.82 32.36 17.59
N GLY A 460 -4.64 32.51 18.90
CA GLY A 460 -4.75 33.80 19.57
C GLY A 460 -3.49 34.61 19.34
N GLY A 461 -3.68 35.89 18.99
CA GLY A 461 -2.75 36.99 19.23
C GLY A 461 -1.65 37.17 18.21
#